data_AF-A0A7X4DWW5-F1
#
_entry.id   AF-A0A7X4DWW5-F1
#
_cell.length_a   1.000
_cell.length_b   1.000
_cell.length_c   1.000
_cell.angle_alpha   90.00
_cell.angle_beta   90.00
_cell.angle_gamma   90.00
#
_symmetry.space_group_name_H-M   'P 1'
#
loop_
_entity.id
_entity.type
_entity.pdbx_description
1 polymer ?
#
loop_
_entity_poly.entity_id
_entity_poly.type
_entity_poly.pdbx_seq_one_letter_code
_entity_poly.pdbx_strand_id
1 'polypeptide(L)'
;FINLPAWLIVDSRYQPPIARHNVGPDAPDWIRRADPLAELAAQIDVDGAGLEETVARFNEGVARGEDPEFQRGVSAYDSYNGDSLEKAPFTTLGPIEAPPYYAAQIESGALGTKGGPKTNEKAQVLRATGGVIPGLYAVGNAMAGVTAMVYGGAGGTLGPGMTFGYIAGINAAREPDHIA
;
A
#
# COMPACT_ATOMS: atom_id res chain seq x y z
N PHE A 1 -8.33 6.10 11.33
CA PHE A 1 -8.00 4.70 11.72
C PHE A 1 -7.39 4.74 13.11
N ILE A 2 -7.59 3.71 13.94
CA ILE A 2 -7.15 3.73 15.36
C ILE A 2 -5.62 3.77 15.52
N ASN A 3 -4.87 3.32 14.50
CA ASN A 3 -3.41 3.26 14.52
C ASN A 3 -2.78 4.27 13.53
N LEU A 4 -3.42 5.42 13.30
CA LEU A 4 -2.82 6.48 12.49
C LEU A 4 -2.55 7.73 13.35
N PRO A 5 -1.35 8.33 13.20
CA PRO A 5 -0.24 7.86 12.37
C PRO A 5 0.39 6.55 12.88
N ALA A 6 1.05 5.82 11.98
CA ALA A 6 1.96 4.73 12.33
C ALA A 6 3.41 5.16 12.05
N TRP A 7 4.39 4.40 12.53
CA TRP A 7 5.81 4.71 12.34
C TRP A 7 6.54 3.53 11.71
N LEU A 8 7.23 3.78 10.60
CA LEU A 8 8.23 2.85 10.06
C LEU A 8 9.51 3.01 10.88
N ILE A 9 9.91 1.96 11.59
CA ILE A 9 11.15 1.93 12.39
C ILE A 9 12.20 1.09 11.65
N VAL A 10 13.37 1.67 11.43
CA VAL A 10 14.51 1.02 10.78
C VAL A 10 15.82 1.43 11.44
N ASP A 11 16.91 0.73 11.14
CA ASP A 11 18.25 1.06 11.65
C ASP A 11 19.19 1.55 10.53
N SER A 12 20.44 1.84 10.89
CA SER A 12 21.44 2.37 9.97
C SER A 12 21.82 1.46 8.79
N ARG A 13 21.44 0.18 8.84
CA ARG A 13 21.71 -0.79 7.77
C ARG A 13 20.62 -0.76 6.70
N TYR A 14 19.48 -0.13 6.95
CA TYR A 14 18.36 -0.06 6.00
C TYR A 14 18.78 0.64 4.71
N GLN A 15 18.76 -0.10 3.61
CA GLN A 15 19.17 0.39 2.29
C GLN A 15 18.04 1.00 1.45
N PRO A 16 16.78 0.50 1.49
CA PRO A 16 15.74 1.06 0.64
C PRO A 16 15.46 2.54 0.95
N PRO A 17 15.09 3.36 -0.04
CA PRO A 17 14.76 4.74 0.21
C PRO A 17 13.37 4.89 0.85
N ILE A 18 13.27 5.73 1.86
CA ILE A 18 12.00 6.19 2.45
C ILE A 18 11.57 7.44 1.68
N ALA A 19 10.49 7.35 0.90
CA ALA A 19 9.99 8.44 0.06
C ALA A 19 11.11 9.15 -0.74
N ARG A 20 11.97 8.36 -1.41
CA ARG A 20 13.13 8.80 -2.22
C ARG A 20 14.34 9.32 -1.42
N HIS A 21 14.35 9.20 -0.10
CA HIS A 21 15.47 9.60 0.74
C HIS A 21 16.05 8.38 1.45
N ASN A 22 17.36 8.22 1.45
CA ASN A 22 18.02 7.18 2.22
C ASN A 22 18.14 7.60 3.68
N VAL A 23 18.23 6.62 4.58
CA VAL A 23 18.69 6.89 5.95
C VAL A 23 20.16 7.31 5.93
N GLY A 24 20.57 8.09 6.93
CA GLY A 24 21.95 8.58 7.04
C GLY A 24 22.02 10.01 7.54
N PRO A 25 23.23 10.60 7.55
CA PRO A 25 23.46 11.99 7.99
C PRO A 25 22.68 13.03 7.19
N ASP A 26 22.42 12.75 5.91
CA ASP A 26 21.72 13.66 4.99
C ASP A 26 20.20 13.38 4.92
N ALA A 27 19.68 12.47 5.76
CA ALA A 27 18.25 12.22 5.82
C ALA A 27 17.52 13.50 6.27
N PRO A 28 16.38 13.84 5.64
CA PRO A 28 15.62 15.04 6.00
C PRO A 28 15.02 14.92 7.42
N ASP A 29 14.83 16.05 8.09
CA ASP A 29 14.39 16.13 9.50
C ASP A 29 13.07 15.41 9.83
N TRP A 30 12.23 15.14 8.83
CA TRP A 30 10.97 14.39 9.00
C TRP A 30 11.21 12.87 9.13
N ILE A 31 12.39 12.38 8.77
CA ILE A 31 12.89 11.06 9.17
C ILE A 31 13.62 11.29 10.50
N ARG A 32 12.94 11.02 11.61
CA ARG A 32 13.52 11.18 12.94
C ARG A 32 14.69 10.22 13.12
N ARG A 33 15.71 10.66 13.85
CA ARG A 33 16.95 9.93 14.06
C ARG A 33 17.36 10.04 15.52
N ALA A 34 17.74 8.92 16.13
CA ALA A 34 18.36 8.88 17.45
C ALA A 34 19.29 7.67 17.58
N ASP A 35 20.26 7.74 18.49
CA ASP A 35 21.12 6.59 18.75
C ASP A 35 20.44 5.59 19.70
N PRO A 36 19.75 6.01 20.78
CA PRO A 36 18.90 5.12 21.57
C PRO A 36 17.46 5.05 21.02
N LEU A 37 16.84 3.86 21.09
CA LEU A 37 15.41 3.69 20.77
C LEU A 37 14.51 4.53 21.69
N ALA A 38 14.84 4.67 22.98
CA ALA A 38 14.08 5.51 23.91
C ALA A 38 14.05 6.99 23.48
N GLU A 39 15.17 7.52 22.95
CA GLU A 39 15.21 8.89 22.42
C GLU A 39 14.40 9.01 21.13
N LEU A 40 14.47 8.00 20.26
CA LEU A 40 13.63 7.96 19.05
C LEU A 40 12.14 7.96 19.41
N ALA A 41 11.76 7.14 20.39
CA ALA A 41 10.39 7.05 20.90
C ALA A 41 9.88 8.40 21.41
N ALA A 42 10.71 9.12 22.17
CA ALA A 42 10.39 10.46 22.64
C ALA A 42 10.20 11.47 21.49
N GLN A 43 11.02 11.39 20.42
CA GLN A 43 10.87 12.26 19.25
C GLN A 43 9.59 12.03 18.45
N ILE A 44 9.03 10.82 18.50
CA ILE A 44 7.84 10.41 17.74
C ILE A 44 6.58 10.23 18.61
N ASP A 45 6.66 10.58 19.90
CA ASP A 45 5.58 10.54 20.88
C ASP A 45 4.95 9.14 21.04
N VAL A 46 5.79 8.11 21.23
CA VAL A 46 5.35 6.74 21.54
C VAL A 46 5.98 6.22 22.84
N ASP A 47 5.41 5.16 23.41
CA ASP A 47 5.97 4.49 24.58
C ASP A 47 7.35 3.89 24.27
N GLY A 48 8.38 4.41 24.94
CA GLY A 48 9.76 3.96 24.76
C GLY A 48 9.99 2.52 25.21
N ALA A 49 9.39 2.10 26.33
CA ALA A 49 9.53 0.73 26.82
C ALA A 49 8.84 -0.26 25.87
N GLY A 50 7.62 0.08 25.42
CA GLY A 50 6.91 -0.69 24.41
C GLY A 50 7.64 -0.78 23.06
N LEU A 51 8.30 0.29 22.62
CA LEU A 51 9.12 0.27 21.40
C LEU A 51 10.32 -0.67 21.55
N GLU A 52 11.08 -0.55 22.64
CA GLU A 52 12.23 -1.42 22.91
C GLU A 52 11.83 -2.89 23.00
N GLU A 53 10.74 -3.21 23.71
CA GLU A 53 10.21 -4.57 23.80
C GLU A 53 9.78 -5.10 22.42
N THR A 54 9.12 -4.27 21.61
CA THR A 54 8.69 -4.63 20.26
C THR A 54 9.89 -4.94 19.36
N VAL A 55 10.94 -4.10 19.38
CA VAL A 55 12.16 -4.34 18.60
C VAL A 55 12.88 -5.59 19.08
N ALA A 56 12.98 -5.81 20.39
CA ALA A 56 13.60 -7.02 20.94
C ALA A 56 12.86 -8.29 20.49
N ARG A 57 11.53 -8.32 20.63
CA ARG A 57 10.69 -9.46 20.20
C ARG A 57 10.78 -9.70 18.70
N PHE A 58 10.78 -8.64 17.89
CA PHE A 58 10.97 -8.76 16.44
C PHE A 58 12.33 -9.37 16.11
N ASN A 59 13.42 -8.88 16.71
CA ASN A 59 14.77 -9.40 16.48
C ASN A 59 14.92 -10.87 16.91
N GLU A 60 14.27 -11.31 17.99
CA GLU A 60 14.21 -12.72 18.37
C GLU A 60 13.53 -13.59 17.31
N GLY A 61 12.44 -13.11 16.70
CA GLY A 61 11.79 -13.76 15.57
C GLY A 61 12.71 -13.83 14.35
N VAL A 62 13.35 -12.71 14.00
CA VAL A 62 14.33 -12.65 12.91
C VAL A 62 15.45 -13.67 13.12
N ALA A 63 15.99 -13.80 14.34
CA ALA A 63 17.04 -14.78 14.64
C ALA A 63 16.59 -16.24 14.39
N ARG A 64 15.29 -16.53 14.48
CA ARG A 64 14.69 -17.84 14.14
C ARG A 64 14.24 -17.95 12.69
N GLY A 65 14.28 -16.86 11.92
CA GLY A 65 13.77 -16.79 10.55
C GLY A 65 12.24 -16.81 10.49
N GLU A 66 11.56 -16.20 11.45
CA GLU A 66 10.09 -16.15 11.46
C GLU A 66 9.57 -14.84 12.06
N ASP A 67 8.38 -14.45 11.65
CA ASP A 67 7.56 -13.45 12.36
C ASP A 67 6.33 -14.17 12.92
N PRO A 68 6.35 -14.61 14.19
CA PRO A 68 5.25 -15.37 14.75
C PRO A 68 3.98 -14.53 14.94
N GLU A 69 4.11 -13.19 15.00
CA GLU A 69 2.99 -12.29 15.33
C GLU A 69 2.18 -11.95 14.08
N PHE A 70 2.85 -11.62 12.97
CA PHE A 70 2.18 -11.18 11.73
C PHE A 70 2.52 -12.01 10.49
N GLN A 71 3.33 -13.06 10.62
CA GLN A 71 3.65 -14.00 9.54
C GLN A 71 4.36 -13.33 8.34
N ARG A 72 5.09 -12.23 8.56
CA ARG A 72 5.94 -11.59 7.54
C ARG A 72 6.97 -12.57 6.98
N GLY A 73 7.12 -12.60 5.66
CA GLY A 73 8.09 -13.44 4.94
C GLY A 73 7.55 -14.82 4.57
N VAL A 74 6.32 -15.17 4.97
CA VAL A 74 5.68 -16.46 4.64
C VAL A 74 5.05 -16.43 3.24
N SER A 75 4.56 -15.28 2.79
CA SER A 75 3.88 -15.17 1.51
C SER A 75 4.86 -15.02 0.34
N ALA A 76 4.51 -15.55 -0.84
CA ALA A 76 5.29 -15.32 -2.06
C ALA A 76 5.35 -13.82 -2.42
N TYR A 77 4.33 -13.04 -2.04
CA TYR A 77 4.29 -11.60 -2.27
C TYR A 77 5.28 -10.83 -1.40
N ASP A 78 5.51 -11.28 -0.17
CA ASP A 78 6.49 -10.69 0.74
C ASP A 78 7.89 -10.84 0.13
N SER A 79 8.24 -12.06 -0.29
CA SER A 79 9.52 -12.34 -0.93
C SER A 79 9.71 -11.59 -2.25
N TYR A 80 8.65 -11.36 -3.03
CA TYR A 80 8.73 -10.66 -4.31
C TYR A 80 9.20 -9.20 -4.16
N ASN A 81 8.82 -8.53 -3.08
CA ASN A 81 9.19 -7.13 -2.82
C ASN A 81 10.35 -6.98 -1.81
N GLY A 82 10.89 -8.09 -1.32
CA GLY A 82 12.00 -8.11 -0.38
C GLY A 82 13.36 -7.89 -1.04
N ASP A 83 14.42 -7.90 -0.22
CA ASP A 83 15.80 -7.92 -0.68
C ASP A 83 16.08 -9.17 -1.52
N SER A 84 16.33 -8.97 -2.81
CA SER A 84 16.60 -10.04 -3.77
C SER A 84 17.95 -10.73 -3.57
N LEU A 85 18.86 -10.14 -2.77
CA LEU A 85 20.15 -10.72 -2.45
C LEU A 85 20.05 -11.78 -1.35
N GLU A 86 18.97 -11.76 -0.57
CA GLU A 86 18.71 -12.68 0.51
C GLU A 86 17.82 -13.85 0.08
N LYS A 87 17.78 -14.91 0.91
CA LYS A 87 16.87 -16.05 0.72
C LYS A 87 15.68 -15.93 1.65
N ALA A 88 14.51 -16.38 1.20
CA ALA A 88 13.34 -16.45 2.07
C ALA A 88 13.66 -17.27 3.32
N PRO A 89 13.25 -16.82 4.52
CA PRO A 89 12.36 -15.68 4.78
C PRO A 89 13.07 -14.33 5.01
N PHE A 90 14.40 -14.30 4.96
CA PHE A 90 15.24 -13.11 5.22
C PHE A 90 15.19 -12.03 4.15
N THR A 91 14.56 -12.31 3.00
CA THR A 91 14.22 -11.27 2.00
C THR A 91 13.45 -10.11 2.60
N THR A 92 12.65 -10.35 3.64
CA THR A 92 11.92 -9.27 4.34
C THR A 92 12.20 -9.21 5.83
N LEU A 93 12.97 -10.14 6.40
CA LEU A 93 13.28 -10.20 7.82
C LEU A 93 14.76 -9.86 8.06
N GLY A 94 15.01 -8.64 8.56
CA GLY A 94 16.34 -8.19 8.96
C GLY A 94 16.28 -7.56 10.36
N PRO A 95 17.31 -7.75 11.21
CA PRO A 95 17.29 -7.25 12.57
C PRO A 95 17.35 -5.72 12.61
N ILE A 96 16.80 -5.12 13.66
CA ILE A 96 16.85 -3.68 13.96
C ILE A 96 17.71 -3.53 15.23
N GLU A 97 19.03 -3.36 15.07
CA GLU A 97 19.97 -3.42 16.19
C GLU A 97 21.21 -2.51 16.03
N ALA A 98 21.38 -1.87 14.87
CA ALA A 98 22.54 -1.05 14.55
C ALA A 98 22.21 0.45 14.56
N PRO A 99 22.44 1.18 15.67
CA PRO A 99 22.16 2.61 15.72
C PRO A 99 23.04 3.38 14.70
N PRO A 100 22.63 4.59 14.28
CA PRO A 100 21.39 5.29 14.63
C PRO A 100 20.14 4.57 14.13
N TYR A 101 19.05 4.71 14.90
CA TYR A 101 17.71 4.29 14.52
C TYR A 101 16.96 5.44 13.86
N TYR A 102 16.05 5.10 12.95
CA TYR A 102 15.27 6.04 12.17
C TYR A 102 13.78 5.73 12.27
N ALA A 103 12.97 6.77 12.30
CA ALA A 103 11.51 6.67 12.28
C ALA A 103 10.91 7.60 11.22
N ALA A 104 10.06 7.05 10.36
CA ALA A 104 9.30 7.82 9.38
C ALA A 104 7.79 7.63 9.59
N GLN A 105 7.05 8.73 9.64
CA GLN A 105 5.60 8.71 9.82
C GLN A 105 4.91 8.11 8.59
N ILE A 106 4.00 7.17 8.82
CA ILE A 106 3.18 6.53 7.80
C ILE A 106 1.73 6.95 8.01
N GLU A 107 1.15 7.48 6.93
CA GLU A 107 -0.24 7.92 6.87
C GLU A 107 -1.03 7.08 5.86
N SER A 108 -2.35 7.10 5.98
CA SER A 108 -3.21 6.47 4.97
C SER A 108 -3.28 7.33 3.71
N GLY A 109 -2.72 6.80 2.63
CA GLY A 109 -2.87 7.33 1.28
C GLY A 109 -3.86 6.54 0.44
N ALA A 110 -4.31 7.13 -0.67
CA ALA A 110 -5.10 6.45 -1.68
C ALA A 110 -4.49 6.70 -3.07
N LEU A 111 -4.41 5.66 -3.90
CA LEU A 111 -3.99 5.75 -5.30
C LEU A 111 -5.14 6.16 -6.25
N GLY A 112 -6.31 6.46 -5.68
CA GLY A 112 -7.55 6.77 -6.38
C GLY A 112 -8.75 6.15 -5.68
N THR A 113 -9.93 6.70 -5.91
CA THR A 113 -11.19 6.11 -5.47
C THR A 113 -11.65 5.07 -6.50
N LYS A 114 -12.27 3.97 -6.03
CA LYS A 114 -12.87 2.93 -6.89
C LYS A 114 -14.39 2.81 -6.74
N GLY A 115 -15.01 3.83 -6.15
CA GLY A 115 -16.46 3.98 -6.15
C GLY A 115 -16.94 4.65 -7.44
N GLY A 116 -18.24 4.63 -7.67
CA GLY A 116 -18.85 5.29 -8.82
C GLY A 116 -20.23 4.74 -9.13
N PRO A 117 -20.88 5.21 -10.20
CA PRO A 117 -22.07 4.57 -10.75
C PRO A 117 -21.85 3.08 -11.01
N LYS A 118 -22.91 2.29 -10.77
CA LYS A 118 -22.96 0.90 -11.22
C LYS A 118 -23.06 0.88 -12.74
N THR A 119 -22.33 -0.02 -13.38
CA THR A 119 -22.41 -0.27 -14.83
C THR A 119 -22.72 -1.73 -15.11
N ASN A 120 -23.28 -2.00 -16.28
CA ASN A 120 -23.40 -3.37 -16.80
C ASN A 120 -22.12 -3.81 -17.52
N GLU A 121 -22.14 -5.01 -18.11
CA GLU A 121 -21.04 -5.59 -18.89
C GLU A 121 -20.70 -4.82 -20.17
N LYS A 122 -21.56 -3.89 -20.59
CA LYS A 122 -21.37 -2.98 -21.74
C LYS A 122 -20.83 -1.61 -21.34
N ALA A 123 -20.44 -1.44 -20.07
CA ALA A 123 -20.02 -0.17 -19.46
C ALA A 123 -21.12 0.92 -19.41
N GLN A 124 -22.40 0.57 -19.62
CA GLN A 124 -23.50 1.53 -19.54
C GLN A 124 -23.88 1.80 -18.09
N VAL A 125 -24.09 3.06 -17.75
CA VAL A 125 -24.48 3.47 -16.39
C VAL A 125 -25.92 3.02 -16.09
N LEU A 126 -26.10 2.46 -14.89
CA LEU A 126 -27.40 2.02 -14.40
C LEU A 126 -28.07 3.09 -13.54
N ARG A 127 -29.39 3.27 -13.71
CA ARG A 127 -30.20 4.10 -12.81
C ARG A 127 -30.34 3.42 -11.45
N ALA A 128 -30.49 4.23 -10.39
CA ALA A 128 -30.82 3.73 -9.07
C ALA A 128 -32.17 2.98 -9.04
N THR A 129 -33.11 3.35 -9.91
CA THR A 129 -34.43 2.72 -10.06
C THR A 129 -34.41 1.46 -10.94
N GLY A 130 -33.25 1.06 -11.46
CA GLY A 130 -33.11 -0.01 -12.45
C GLY A 130 -33.14 0.50 -13.90
N GLY A 131 -32.54 -0.29 -14.80
CA GLY A 131 -32.39 0.02 -16.22
C GLY A 131 -31.16 0.88 -16.55
N VAL A 132 -30.83 0.93 -17.84
CA VAL A 132 -29.66 1.65 -18.39
C VAL A 132 -30.01 3.12 -18.69
N ILE A 133 -29.08 4.04 -18.44
CA ILE A 133 -29.17 5.43 -18.93
C ILE A 133 -28.62 5.45 -20.38
N PRO A 134 -29.46 5.69 -21.40
CA PRO A 134 -29.00 5.65 -22.80
C PRO A 134 -27.91 6.69 -23.06
N GLY A 135 -26.90 6.33 -23.84
CA GLY A 135 -25.77 7.20 -24.19
C GLY A 135 -24.78 7.51 -23.06
N LEU A 136 -24.99 7.01 -21.83
CA LEU A 136 -24.11 7.28 -20.70
C LEU A 136 -23.28 6.05 -20.32
N TYR A 137 -21.95 6.22 -20.41
CA TYR A 137 -20.96 5.19 -20.10
C TYR A 137 -19.99 5.67 -19.02
N ALA A 138 -19.48 4.75 -18.21
CA ALA A 138 -18.45 5.03 -17.19
C ALA A 138 -17.40 3.92 -17.16
N VAL A 139 -16.13 4.29 -17.01
CA VAL A 139 -14.99 3.37 -17.02
C VAL A 139 -13.92 3.81 -16.01
N GLY A 140 -13.03 2.89 -15.63
CA GLY A 140 -11.92 3.18 -14.71
C GLY A 140 -12.38 3.68 -13.34
N ASN A 141 -11.70 4.68 -12.77
CA ASN A 141 -12.05 5.20 -11.44
C ASN A 141 -13.36 6.03 -11.41
N ALA A 142 -13.98 6.26 -12.57
CA ALA A 142 -15.29 6.89 -12.65
C ALA A 142 -16.45 5.88 -12.57
N MET A 143 -16.18 4.56 -12.59
CA MET A 143 -17.18 3.51 -12.40
C MET A 143 -16.99 2.81 -11.05
N ALA A 144 -18.03 2.17 -10.52
CA ALA A 144 -17.88 1.23 -9.43
C ALA A 144 -16.92 0.10 -9.85
N GLY A 145 -15.80 -0.03 -9.14
CA GLY A 145 -14.72 -0.95 -9.49
C GLY A 145 -15.19 -2.40 -9.55
N VAL A 146 -14.85 -3.08 -10.64
CA VAL A 146 -15.29 -4.47 -10.89
C VAL A 146 -14.71 -5.50 -9.91
N THR A 147 -13.63 -5.16 -9.23
CA THR A 147 -13.02 -6.01 -8.19
C THR A 147 -13.63 -5.78 -6.80
N ALA A 148 -14.72 -5.00 -6.71
CA ALA A 148 -15.40 -4.64 -5.47
C ALA A 148 -14.40 -4.18 -4.40
N MET A 149 -14.32 -4.84 -3.26
CA MET A 149 -13.43 -4.46 -2.15
C MET A 149 -11.99 -4.95 -2.30
N VAL A 150 -11.68 -5.78 -3.30
CA VAL A 150 -10.34 -6.37 -3.50
C VAL A 150 -9.51 -5.54 -4.47
N TYR A 151 -8.19 -5.60 -4.32
CA TYR A 151 -7.21 -5.12 -5.29
C TYR A 151 -6.48 -6.33 -5.87
N GLY A 152 -6.66 -6.60 -7.17
CA GLY A 152 -6.21 -7.84 -7.81
C GLY A 152 -4.69 -7.94 -8.08
N GLY A 153 -3.93 -6.91 -7.72
CA GLY A 153 -2.48 -6.83 -7.96
C GLY A 153 -2.09 -5.64 -8.84
N ALA A 154 -0.81 -5.56 -9.17
CA ALA A 154 -0.26 -4.51 -10.02
C ALA A 154 -1.02 -4.43 -11.36
N GLY A 155 -1.41 -3.22 -11.76
CA GLY A 155 -2.25 -3.00 -12.95
C GLY A 155 -3.75 -3.18 -12.72
N GLY A 156 -4.19 -3.56 -11.52
CA GLY A 156 -5.61 -3.77 -11.17
C GLY A 156 -6.53 -2.56 -11.37
N THR A 157 -5.98 -1.34 -11.48
CA THR A 157 -6.74 -0.14 -11.86
C THR A 157 -6.74 0.09 -13.38
N LEU A 158 -5.56 0.05 -14.00
CA LEU A 158 -5.39 0.41 -15.41
C LEU A 158 -5.96 -0.66 -16.35
N GLY A 159 -5.78 -1.95 -16.03
CA GLY A 159 -6.29 -3.07 -16.83
C GLY A 159 -7.80 -2.98 -17.02
N PRO A 160 -8.61 -3.01 -15.94
CA PRO A 160 -10.06 -2.83 -16.06
C PRO A 160 -10.44 -1.50 -16.72
N GLY A 161 -9.73 -0.40 -16.42
CA GLY A 161 -9.96 0.89 -17.06
C GLY A 161 -9.85 0.83 -18.59
N MET A 162 -8.77 0.23 -19.10
CA MET A 162 -8.56 0.06 -20.54
C MET A 162 -9.57 -0.91 -21.17
N THR A 163 -9.85 -2.04 -20.52
CA THR A 163 -10.81 -3.03 -21.00
C THR A 163 -12.21 -2.46 -21.11
N PHE A 164 -12.71 -1.83 -20.06
CA PHE A 164 -14.04 -1.20 -20.09
C PHE A 164 -14.06 0.04 -20.99
N GLY A 165 -12.94 0.77 -21.13
CA GLY A 165 -12.80 1.83 -22.13
C GLY A 165 -13.04 1.33 -23.55
N TYR A 166 -12.41 0.21 -23.91
CA TYR A 166 -12.62 -0.44 -25.21
C TYR A 166 -14.07 -0.91 -25.41
N ILE A 167 -14.65 -1.58 -24.39
CA ILE A 167 -16.04 -2.05 -24.41
C ILE A 167 -17.01 -0.87 -24.56
N ALA A 168 -16.81 0.22 -23.80
CA ALA A 168 -17.63 1.42 -23.87
C ALA A 168 -17.58 2.01 -25.28
N GLY A 169 -16.39 2.15 -25.87
CA GLY A 169 -16.22 2.68 -27.23
C GLY A 169 -16.98 1.87 -28.29
N ILE A 170 -16.90 0.53 -28.25
CA ILE A 170 -17.66 -0.34 -29.16
C ILE A 170 -19.17 -0.17 -29.00
N ASN A 171 -19.65 -0.14 -27.76
CA ASN A 171 -21.08 -0.08 -27.50
C ASN A 171 -21.64 1.31 -27.84
N ALA A 172 -20.92 2.38 -27.48
CA ALA A 172 -21.32 3.75 -27.80
C ALA A 172 -21.41 3.97 -29.32
N ALA A 173 -20.44 3.45 -30.10
CA ALA A 173 -20.45 3.57 -31.55
C ALA A 173 -21.59 2.77 -32.25
N ARG A 174 -22.18 1.79 -31.55
CA ARG A 174 -23.28 0.96 -32.05
C ARG A 174 -24.64 1.39 -31.50
N GLU A 175 -24.65 2.26 -30.48
CA GLU A 175 -25.88 2.75 -29.90
C GLU A 175 -26.51 3.75 -30.86
N PRO A 176 -27.81 3.63 -31.19
CA PRO A 176 -28.49 4.60 -32.04
C PRO A 176 -28.37 6.01 -31.46
N ASP A 177 -28.31 7.02 -32.33
CA ASP A 177 -28.27 8.41 -31.91
C ASP A 177 -29.46 8.74 -31.00
N HIS A 178 -29.15 9.11 -29.75
CA HIS A 178 -30.12 9.61 -28.78
C HIS A 178 -30.11 11.14 -28.81
N ILE A 179 -30.24 11.74 -30.00
CA ILE A 179 -30.50 13.18 -30.13
C ILE A 179 -32.00 13.35 -29.96
N ALA A 180 -32.41 13.86 -28.80
CA ALA A 180 -33.73 14.44 -28.58
C ALA A 180 -33.71 15.94 -28.88
#